data_AF-A0A2M3ZDP4-F1
#
_entry.id   AF-A0A2M3ZDP4-F1
#
_cell.length_a   1.000
_cell.length_b   1.000
_cell.length_c   1.000
_cell.angle_alpha   90.00
_cell.angle_beta   90.00
_cell.angle_gamma   90.00
#
_symmetry.space_group_name_H-M   'P 1'
#
loop_
_entity.id
_entity.type
_entity.pdbx_description
1 polymer ?
#
loop_
_entity_poly.entity_id
_entity_poly.type
_entity_poly.pdbx_seq_one_letter_code
_entity_poly.pdbx_strand_id
1 'polypeptide(L)' 'KWDILPHSLYSPDITPSESYLFRSMTHDLADQRFRSVENTKNWIDAWIASKEDQFFRRGIHKLPKLWKKLVANSGNCFEE' A
#
# COMPACT_ATOMS: atom_id res chain seq x y z
N LYS A 1 8.73 -2.25 -23.41
CA LYS A 1 7.29 -1.96 -23.59
C LYS A 1 6.60 -2.41 -22.31
N TRP A 2 5.74 -1.58 -21.73
CA TRP A 2 5.08 -1.87 -20.45
C TRP A 2 3.64 -2.33 -20.72
N ASP A 3 3.21 -3.38 -20.02
CA ASP A 3 1.81 -3.79 -20.02
C ASP A 3 1.08 -3.10 -18.87
N ILE A 4 -0.03 -2.45 -19.20
CA ILE A 4 -0.83 -1.69 -18.22
C ILE A 4 -1.86 -2.65 -17.62
N LEU A 5 -1.82 -2.82 -16.30
CA LEU A 5 -2.81 -3.60 -15.59
C LEU A 5 -4.14 -2.82 -15.50
N PRO A 6 -5.30 -3.42 -15.81
CA PRO A 6 -6.59 -2.79 -15.59
C PRO A 6 -6.82 -2.58 -14.08
N HIS A 7 -7.24 -1.37 -13.70
CA HIS A 7 -7.56 -1.00 -12.32
C HIS A 7 -8.99 -0.47 -12.28
N SER A 8 -9.82 -0.97 -11.36
CA SER A 8 -11.21 -0.49 -11.24
C SER A 8 -11.24 0.86 -10.52
N LEU A 9 -12.21 1.70 -10.88
CA LEU A 9 -12.45 2.94 -10.14
C LEU A 9 -12.84 2.65 -8.69
N TYR A 10 -12.31 3.44 -7.75
CA TYR A 10 -12.68 3.44 -6.31
C TYR A 10 -12.47 2.14 -5.55
N SER A 11 -11.41 1.39 -5.83
CA SER A 11 -11.11 0.17 -5.07
C SER A 11 -9.77 0.28 -4.35
N PRO A 12 -9.73 0.98 -3.20
CA PRO A 12 -8.50 1.14 -2.41
C PRO A 12 -7.93 -0.23 -1.98
N ASP A 13 -8.78 -1.25 -1.84
CA ASP A 13 -8.38 -2.63 -1.53
C ASP A 13 -7.64 -3.36 -2.68
N ILE A 14 -7.62 -2.80 -3.89
CA ILE A 14 -7.00 -3.41 -5.07
C ILE A 14 -5.55 -2.95 -5.26
N THR A 15 -5.18 -1.80 -4.71
CA THR A 15 -3.83 -1.25 -4.93
C THR A 15 -2.89 -1.72 -3.82
N PRO A 16 -1.77 -2.37 -4.15
CA PRO A 16 -0.82 -2.86 -3.16
C PRO A 16 -0.19 -1.71 -2.33
N SER A 17 -0.15 -0.49 -2.88
CA SER A 17 0.27 0.70 -2.14
C SER A 17 -0.68 0.99 -0.98
N GLU A 18 -1.98 1.10 -1.26
CA GLU A 18 -3.01 1.46 -0.27
C GLU A 18 -3.18 0.36 0.80
N SER A 19 -3.34 -0.91 0.37
CA SER A 19 -3.68 -2.00 1.29
C SER A 19 -2.52 -2.46 2.19
N TYR A 20 -1.27 -2.21 1.77
CA TYR A 20 -0.09 -2.78 2.42
C TYR A 20 0.98 -1.74 2.76
N LEU A 21 1.48 -1.01 1.76
CA LEU A 21 2.57 -0.06 1.96
C LEU A 21 2.12 1.10 2.86
N PHE A 22 1.08 1.83 2.45
CA PHE A 22 0.55 2.96 3.19
C PHE A 22 -0.05 2.50 4.52
N ARG A 23 -0.83 1.41 4.54
CA ARG A 23 -1.33 0.85 5.81
C ARG A 23 -0.24 0.55 6.84
N SER A 24 0.90 0.01 6.40
CA SER A 24 2.05 -0.21 7.30
C SER A 24 2.72 1.10 7.70
N MET A 25 2.75 2.08 6.81
CA MET A 25 3.36 3.39 7.04
C MET A 25 2.51 4.26 7.97
N THR A 26 1.17 4.19 7.91
CA THR A 26 0.27 4.99 8.76
C THR A 26 0.49 4.71 10.24
N HIS A 27 0.78 3.47 10.60
CA HIS A 27 1.12 3.09 11.97
C HIS A 27 2.40 3.80 12.44
N ASP A 28 3.46 3.77 11.63
CA ASP A 28 4.75 4.39 11.96
C ASP A 28 4.71 5.93 11.87
N LEU A 29 3.76 6.48 11.10
CA LEU A 29 3.49 7.91 10.96
C LEU A 29 2.68 8.49 12.12
N ALA A 30 1.87 7.68 12.81
CA ALA A 30 0.95 8.16 13.85
C ALA A 30 1.67 8.94 14.96
N ASP A 31 2.91 8.59 15.26
CA ASP A 31 3.74 9.22 16.29
C ASP A 31 4.66 10.33 15.77
N GLN A 32 4.61 10.65 14.47
CA GLN A 32 5.53 11.60 13.85
C GLN A 32 4.91 13.00 13.69
N ARG A 33 5.68 14.04 14.04
CA ARG A 33 5.33 15.43 13.75
C ARG A 33 6.44 16.09 12.94
N PHE A 34 6.17 16.32 11.66
CA PHE A 34 7.11 16.98 10.76
C PHE A 34 6.98 18.50 10.84
N ARG A 35 8.13 19.19 10.87
CA ARG A 35 8.21 20.67 10.92
C ARG A 35 8.51 21.29 9.55
N SER A 36 8.85 20.47 8.55
CA SER A 36 9.15 20.88 7.19
C SER A 36 8.89 19.74 6.21
N VAL A 37 8.69 20.09 4.94
CA VAL A 37 8.55 19.12 3.84
C VAL A 37 9.83 18.30 3.65
N GLU A 38 10.99 18.91 3.86
CA GLU A 38 12.29 18.23 3.79
C GLU A 38 12.42 17.14 4.85
N ASN A 39 12.00 17.41 6.09
CA ASN A 39 11.99 16.42 7.16
C ASN A 39 11.06 15.25 6.83
N THR A 40 9.89 15.54 6.22
CA THR A 40 8.98 14.50 5.76
C THR A 40 9.64 13.63 4.69
N LYS A 41 10.27 14.23 3.67
CA LYS A 41 10.97 13.48 2.61
C LYS A 41 12.05 12.56 3.17
N ASN A 42 12.94 13.10 4.01
CA ASN A 42 14.03 12.34 4.61
C ASN A 42 13.51 11.18 5.46
N TRP A 43 12.40 11.38 6.18
CA TRP A 43 11.77 10.31 6.95
C TRP A 43 11.20 9.22 6.05
N ILE A 44 10.52 9.58 4.97
CA ILE A 44 9.98 8.61 4.00
C ILE A 44 11.11 7.81 3.36
N ASP A 45 12.18 8.47 2.93
CA ASP A 45 13.34 7.81 2.30
C ASP A 45 14.00 6.82 3.27
N ALA A 46 14.22 7.24 4.53
CA ALA A 46 14.77 6.38 5.57
C ALA A 46 13.82 5.20 5.89
N TRP A 47 12.51 5.45 5.96
CA TRP A 47 11.51 4.43 6.24
C TRP A 47 11.50 3.36 5.15
N ILE A 48 11.49 3.76 3.86
CA ILE A 48 11.54 2.83 2.73
C ILE A 48 12.84 2.03 2.75
N ALA A 49 13.98 2.71 2.96
CA ALA A 49 15.30 2.06 3.04
C ALA A 49 15.42 1.08 4.22
N SER A 50 14.64 1.28 5.30
CA SER A 50 14.62 0.37 6.45
C SER A 50 13.89 -0.95 6.20
N LYS A 51 13.05 -1.05 5.16
CA LYS A 51 12.26 -2.25 4.91
C LYS A 51 13.05 -3.27 4.10
N GLU A 52 13.00 -4.52 4.54
CA GLU A 52 13.61 -5.64 3.80
C GLU A 52 12.89 -5.89 2.46
N ASP A 53 13.60 -6.42 1.47
CA ASP A 53 13.02 -6.84 0.18
C ASP A 53 11.78 -7.76 0.34
N GLN A 54 11.80 -8.60 1.38
CA GLN A 54 10.71 -9.51 1.69
C GLN A 54 9.42 -8.79 2.07
N PHE A 55 9.50 -7.59 2.65
CA PHE A 55 8.35 -6.75 2.94
C PHE A 55 7.61 -6.39 1.65
N PHE A 56 8.31 -5.83 0.67
CA PHE A 56 7.72 -5.45 -0.61
C PHE A 56 7.18 -6.67 -1.38
N ARG A 57 7.95 -7.77 -1.38
CA ARG A 57 7.51 -9.04 -2.00
C ARG A 57 6.19 -9.51 -1.38
N ARG A 58 6.06 -9.50 -0.05
CA ARG A 58 4.82 -9.91 0.64
C ARG A 58 3.64 -9.04 0.24
N GLY A 59 3.82 -7.72 0.12
CA GLY A 59 2.78 -6.81 -0.36
C GLY A 59 2.25 -7.19 -1.73
N ILE A 60 3.13 -7.42 -2.70
CA ILE A 60 2.76 -7.84 -4.05
C ILE A 60 2.10 -9.22 -4.06
N HIS A 61 2.61 -10.19 -3.29
CA HIS A 61 2.04 -11.54 -3.23
C HIS A 61 0.67 -11.60 -2.54
N LYS A 62 0.24 -10.55 -1.84
CA LYS A 62 -1.12 -10.45 -1.30
C LYS A 62 -2.16 -10.08 -2.36
N LEU A 63 -1.77 -9.52 -3.50
CA LEU A 63 -2.69 -9.09 -4.56
C LEU A 63 -3.63 -10.19 -5.07
N PRO A 64 -3.17 -11.42 -5.37
CA PRO A 64 -4.07 -12.46 -5.86
C PRO A 64 -5.14 -12.83 -4.83
N LYS A 65 -4.81 -12.74 -3.53
CA LYS A 65 -5.76 -13.01 -2.45
C LYS A 65 -6.80 -11.89 -2.34
N LEU A 66 -6.39 -10.63 -2.48
CA LEU A 66 -7.29 -9.47 -2.49
C LEU A 66 -8.23 -9.51 -3.70
N TRP A 67 -7.71 -9.82 -4.89
CA TRP A 67 -8.54 -9.96 -6.10
C TRP A 67 -9.57 -11.08 -5.99
N LYS A 68 -9.17 -12.25 -5.48
CA LYS A 68 -10.12 -13.35 -5.22
C LYS A 68 -11.24 -12.95 -4.27
N LYS A 69 -10.91 -12.21 -3.20
CA LYS A 69 -11.91 -11.68 -2.27
C LYS A 69 -12.85 -10.70 -2.96
N LEU A 70 -12.32 -9.74 -3.72
CA LEU A 70 -13.12 -8.72 -4.41
C LEU A 70 -14.11 -9.33 -5.40
N VAL A 71 -13.67 -10.33 -6.18
CA VAL A 71 -14.54 -11.08 -7.09
C VAL A 71 -15.64 -11.82 -6.32
N ALA A 72 -15.31 -12.41 -5.16
CA ALA A 72 -16.30 -13.06 -4.30
C ALA A 72 -17.28 -12.07 -3.63
N ASN A 73 -16.89 -10.80 -3.46
CA ASN A 73 -17.73 -9.75 -2.88
C ASN A 73 -18.50 -8.93 -3.94
N SER A 74 -18.60 -9.44 -5.17
CA SER A 74 -19.34 -8.82 -6.28
C SER A 74 -18.97 -7.35 -6.54
N GLY A 75 -17.72 -6.95 -6.26
CA GLY A 75 -17.24 -5.58 -6.50
C GLY A 75 -17.56 -4.55 -5.41
N ASN A 76 -18.11 -4.94 -4.25
CA ASN A 76 -18.27 -4.03 -3.12
C ASN A 76 -16.94 -3.82 -2.38
N CYS A 77 -16.67 -2.57 -1.95
CA CYS A 77 -15.55 -2.22 -1.08
C CYS A 77 -15.67 -2.93 0.26
N PHE A 78 -14.56 -3.40 0.82
CA PHE A 78 -14.56 -4.01 2.14
C PHE A 78 -14.49 -2.91 3.20
N GLU A 79 -15.37 -2.97 4.19
CA GLU A 79 -15.07 -2.40 5.51
C GLU A 79 -14.48 -3.54 6.37
N GLU A 80 -13.40 -3.23 7.09
CA GLU A 80 -12.77 -4.14 8.05
C GLU A 80 -13.51 -4.08 9.39
#